data_AF-A0A0Q9F3E5-F1
#
_entry.id   AF-A0A0Q9F3E5-F1
#
_cell.length_a   1.000
_cell.length_b   1.000
_cell.length_c   1.000
_cell.angle_alpha   90.00
_cell.angle_beta   90.00
_cell.angle_gamma   90.00
#
_symmetry.space_group_name_H-M   'P 1'
#
loop_
_entity.id
_entity.type
_entity.pdbx_description
1 polymer ?
#
loop_
_entity_poly.entity_id
_entity_poly.type
_entity_poly.pdbx_seq_one_letter_code
_entity_poly.pdbx_strand_id
1 'polypeptide(L)'
;MREQQHWFVVTIAIGVVLIASCSVTTRSRYAPDAVALPPDPEPSFETIAPAQLPPGEKMKVRWNTTDLVGLLKRQYPALKSERASLTQMPPSLILVDRVPYRRVEFSYLDEATTNMHGACGQNIILWMAASGDVARIYVSDMSCPI
;
A
#
# COMPACT_ATOMS: atom_id res chain seq x y z
N MET A 1 0.19 73.30 47.39
CA MET A 1 -0.58 73.85 46.26
C MET A 1 -0.28 72.97 45.05
N ARG A 2 -1.34 72.48 44.37
CA ARG A 2 -1.38 71.94 42.99
C ARG A 2 -0.50 70.71 42.69
N GLU A 3 -0.86 69.73 41.87
CA GLU A 3 -2.05 69.34 41.12
C GLU A 3 -1.68 68.00 40.42
N GLN A 4 -2.69 67.17 40.14
CA GLN A 4 -2.83 66.26 38.99
C GLN A 4 -1.77 65.14 38.74
N GLN A 5 -2.07 63.84 38.84
CA GLN A 5 -3.04 62.99 38.12
C GLN A 5 -2.55 62.50 36.73
N HIS A 6 -2.70 61.17 36.53
CA HIS A 6 -2.53 60.35 35.31
C HIS A 6 -1.09 59.80 35.06
N TRP A 7 -0.85 58.57 34.57
CA TRP A 7 -1.66 57.44 34.10
C TRP A 7 -0.75 56.19 33.99
N PHE A 8 -1.38 55.01 34.02
CA PHE A 8 -0.93 53.69 33.57
C PHE A 8 0.39 53.55 32.78
N VAL A 9 1.28 52.64 33.20
CA VAL A 9 2.14 51.81 32.32
C VAL A 9 2.37 50.44 32.98
N VAL A 10 1.55 49.44 32.65
CA VAL A 10 1.86 48.25 31.83
C VAL A 10 2.94 47.32 32.42
N THR A 11 2.44 46.19 32.91
CA THR A 11 3.12 44.95 33.29
C THR A 11 3.95 44.39 32.13
N ILE A 12 5.23 44.07 32.35
CA ILE A 12 5.99 43.15 31.50
C ILE A 12 6.38 41.96 32.37
N ALA A 13 5.56 40.92 32.33
CA ALA A 13 5.94 39.60 32.82
C ALA A 13 6.98 39.04 31.85
N ILE A 14 8.24 38.97 32.30
CA ILE A 14 9.31 38.29 31.57
C ILE A 14 9.08 36.78 31.76
N GLY A 15 8.28 36.20 30.87
CA GLY A 15 8.16 34.75 30.72
C GLY A 15 9.44 34.22 30.09
N VAL A 16 10.23 33.48 30.86
CA VAL A 16 11.35 32.69 30.37
C VAL A 16 10.76 31.55 29.52
N VAL A 17 10.75 31.73 28.20
CA VAL A 17 10.48 30.63 27.26
C VAL A 17 11.75 29.82 27.16
N LEU A 18 11.84 28.74 27.94
CA LEU A 18 12.76 27.64 27.67
C LEU A 18 12.29 26.97 26.37
N ILE A 19 12.84 27.41 25.24
CA ILE A 19 12.69 26.70 23.98
C ILE A 19 13.55 25.44 24.12
N ALA A 20 12.92 24.35 24.56
CA ALA A 20 13.47 23.02 24.35
C ALA A 20 13.63 22.86 22.85
N SER A 21 14.89 22.85 22.39
CA SER A 21 15.27 22.50 21.04
C SER A 21 14.89 21.05 20.79
N CYS A 22 13.62 20.77 20.53
CA CYS A 22 13.26 19.59 19.76
C CYS A 22 13.91 19.83 18.41
N SER A 23 15.04 19.17 18.17
CA SER A 23 15.56 18.93 16.83
C SER A 23 14.42 18.32 16.03
N VAL A 24 13.65 19.18 15.37
CA VAL A 24 12.73 18.78 14.33
C VAL A 24 13.66 18.25 13.25
N THR A 25 13.87 16.93 13.26
CA THR A 25 14.33 16.21 12.08
C THR A 25 13.49 16.76 10.95
N THR A 26 14.13 17.47 10.04
CA THR A 26 13.51 18.02 8.84
C THR A 26 12.88 16.85 8.12
N ARG A 27 11.57 16.67 8.35
CA ARG A 27 10.73 15.75 7.61
C ARG A 27 10.93 16.15 6.17
N SER A 28 11.62 15.30 5.42
CA SER A 28 11.91 15.48 4.00
C SER A 28 10.63 15.96 3.32
N ARG A 29 10.59 17.25 2.99
CA ARG A 29 9.57 17.79 2.08
C ARG A 29 10.05 17.33 0.71
N TYR A 30 9.26 16.52 0.03
CA TYR A 30 9.58 15.76 -1.19
C TYR A 30 10.13 14.35 -0.96
N ALA A 31 9.43 13.51 -0.20
CA ALA A 31 9.11 12.22 -0.79
C ALA A 31 7.77 12.43 -1.51
N PRO A 32 7.63 12.18 -2.82
CA PRO A 32 6.31 12.05 -3.41
C PRO A 32 5.57 11.03 -2.56
N ASP A 33 4.34 11.33 -2.13
CA ASP A 33 3.53 10.37 -1.39
C ASP A 33 3.46 9.11 -2.25
N ALA A 34 4.28 8.11 -1.89
CA ALA A 34 4.25 6.82 -2.53
C ALA A 34 2.79 6.39 -2.53
N VAL A 35 2.26 6.00 -3.69
CA VAL A 35 0.91 5.44 -3.73
C VAL A 35 0.95 4.15 -2.92
N ALA A 36 0.56 4.27 -1.64
CA ALA A 36 0.47 3.20 -0.69
C ALA A 36 -1.00 2.78 -0.64
N LEU A 37 -1.32 1.68 -1.30
CA LEU A 37 -2.55 0.96 -1.09
C LEU A 37 -2.60 0.48 0.37
N PRO A 38 -3.79 0.42 1.00
CA PRO A 38 -3.92 -0.10 2.36
C PRO A 38 -3.36 -1.53 2.43
N PRO A 39 -2.40 -1.81 3.33
CA PRO A 39 -1.85 -3.15 3.46
C PRO A 39 -2.91 -4.11 4.02
N ASP A 40 -3.01 -5.28 3.41
CA ASP A 40 -3.81 -6.41 3.86
C ASP A 40 -2.98 -7.69 3.62
N PRO A 41 -2.26 -8.19 4.64
CA PRO A 41 -1.29 -9.26 4.46
C PRO A 41 -1.97 -10.57 4.04
N GLU A 42 -1.34 -11.27 3.10
CA GLU A 42 -1.80 -12.57 2.65
C GLU A 42 -1.65 -13.61 3.79
N PRO A 43 -2.70 -14.38 4.12
CA PRO A 43 -2.59 -15.44 5.12
C PRO A 43 -1.78 -16.63 4.58
N SER A 44 -1.36 -17.53 5.48
CA SER A 44 -0.58 -18.71 5.10
C SER A 44 -1.34 -19.64 4.15
N PHE A 45 -0.62 -20.22 3.19
CA PHE A 45 -1.15 -21.16 2.20
C PHE A 45 -0.09 -22.21 1.83
N GLU A 46 -0.54 -23.30 1.21
CA GLU A 46 0.34 -24.31 0.59
C GLU A 46 0.33 -24.14 -0.93
N THR A 47 1.50 -24.06 -1.56
CA THR A 47 1.61 -24.05 -3.02
C THR A 47 1.51 -25.47 -3.56
N ILE A 48 0.64 -25.68 -4.55
CA ILE A 48 0.41 -27.01 -5.15
C ILE A 48 0.63 -27.01 -6.66
N ALA A 49 0.98 -28.17 -7.20
CA ALA A 49 1.07 -28.37 -8.63
C ALA A 49 -0.33 -28.64 -9.24
N PRO A 50 -0.61 -28.21 -10.49
CA PRO A 50 -1.90 -28.49 -11.13
C PRO A 50 -2.27 -29.98 -11.20
N ALA A 51 -1.27 -30.86 -11.27
CA ALA A 51 -1.47 -32.32 -11.28
C ALA A 51 -1.95 -32.88 -9.94
N GLN A 52 -1.84 -32.11 -8.84
CA GLN A 52 -2.32 -32.50 -7.51
C GLN A 52 -3.80 -32.15 -7.30
N LEU A 53 -4.42 -31.37 -8.21
CA LEU A 53 -5.84 -31.07 -8.14
C LEU A 53 -6.69 -32.28 -8.56
N PRO A 54 -7.74 -32.63 -7.79
CA PRO A 54 -8.74 -33.59 -8.21
C PRO A 54 -9.35 -33.24 -9.58
N PRO A 55 -9.78 -34.21 -10.40
CA PRO A 55 -10.32 -33.95 -11.74
C PRO A 55 -11.51 -32.99 -11.80
N GLY A 56 -12.30 -32.92 -10.73
CA GLY A 56 -13.45 -32.01 -10.57
C GLY A 56 -13.10 -30.59 -10.12
N GLU A 57 -11.85 -30.34 -9.73
CA GLU A 57 -11.38 -29.05 -9.18
C GLU A 57 -10.55 -28.26 -10.20
N LYS A 58 -10.63 -28.66 -11.48
CA LYS A 58 -9.99 -27.91 -12.58
C LYS A 58 -10.60 -26.50 -12.64
N MET A 59 -9.79 -25.53 -12.23
CA MET A 59 -10.20 -24.14 -12.13
C MET A 59 -10.51 -23.54 -13.50
N LYS A 60 -11.70 -22.94 -13.63
CA LYS A 60 -12.08 -22.26 -14.87
C LYS A 60 -11.24 -20.99 -15.05
N VAL A 61 -10.73 -20.78 -16.26
CA VAL A 61 -10.11 -19.51 -16.65
C VAL A 61 -11.19 -18.64 -17.27
N ARG A 62 -11.63 -17.59 -16.58
CA ARG A 62 -12.62 -16.64 -17.11
C ARG A 62 -12.04 -15.25 -17.34
N TRP A 63 -10.88 -14.94 -16.76
CA TRP A 63 -10.28 -13.61 -16.77
C TRP A 63 -9.05 -13.59 -17.65
N ASN A 64 -8.91 -12.51 -18.41
CA ASN A 64 -7.65 -12.10 -18.98
C ASN A 64 -6.96 -11.05 -18.05
N THR A 65 -5.68 -10.80 -18.26
CA THR A 65 -4.90 -9.83 -17.47
C THR A 65 -5.53 -8.43 -17.49
N THR A 66 -6.07 -8.00 -18.63
CA THR A 66 -6.71 -6.67 -18.80
C THR A 66 -7.93 -6.51 -17.90
N ASP A 67 -8.76 -7.53 -17.76
CA ASP A 67 -9.95 -7.53 -16.91
C ASP A 67 -9.57 -7.38 -15.43
N LEU A 68 -8.53 -8.11 -15.00
CA LEU A 68 -8.02 -8.05 -13.63
C LEU A 68 -7.42 -6.68 -13.33
N VAL A 69 -6.61 -6.12 -14.24
CA VAL A 69 -6.08 -4.76 -14.10
C VAL A 69 -7.22 -3.74 -14.06
N GLY A 70 -8.24 -3.90 -14.89
CA GLY A 70 -9.44 -3.05 -14.88
C GLY A 70 -10.19 -3.12 -13.55
N LEU A 71 -10.33 -4.30 -12.97
CA LEU A 71 -10.91 -4.50 -11.63
C LEU A 71 -10.07 -3.78 -10.57
N LEU A 72 -8.76 -4.00 -10.55
CA LEU A 72 -7.85 -3.38 -9.60
C LEU A 72 -7.90 -1.85 -9.68
N LYS A 73 -7.90 -1.27 -10.89
CA LYS A 73 -8.01 0.19 -11.08
C LYS A 73 -9.36 0.77 -10.63
N ARG A 74 -10.44 -0.03 -10.64
CA ARG A 74 -11.73 0.39 -10.07
C ARG A 74 -11.71 0.39 -8.55
N GLN A 75 -11.13 -0.65 -7.95
CA GLN A 75 -11.06 -0.80 -6.50
C GLN A 75 -10.03 0.13 -5.85
N TYR A 76 -8.92 0.36 -6.54
CA TYR A 76 -7.82 1.21 -6.11
C TYR A 76 -7.57 2.31 -7.15
N PRO A 77 -8.26 3.46 -7.05
CA PRO A 77 -8.14 4.54 -8.02
C PRO A 77 -6.70 5.07 -8.19
N ALA A 78 -5.85 4.90 -7.18
CA ALA A 78 -4.46 5.31 -7.24
C ALA A 78 -3.64 4.54 -8.30
N LEU A 79 -4.10 3.34 -8.69
CA LEU A 79 -3.53 2.56 -9.81
C LEU A 79 -3.88 3.11 -11.20
N LYS A 80 -4.74 4.14 -11.29
CA LYS A 80 -5.06 4.80 -12.57
C LYS A 80 -3.98 5.78 -13.01
N SER A 81 -3.07 6.16 -12.10
CA SER A 81 -1.93 7.01 -12.42
C SER A 81 -1.06 6.38 -13.51
N GLU A 82 -0.64 7.16 -14.49
CA GLU A 82 0.33 6.72 -15.52
C GLU A 82 1.75 6.56 -14.96
N ARG A 83 1.99 7.04 -13.73
CA ARG A 83 3.29 6.98 -13.06
C ARG A 83 3.66 5.60 -12.53
N ALA A 84 2.76 4.64 -12.66
CA ALA A 84 2.94 3.35 -12.03
C ALA A 84 2.70 2.17 -12.95
N SER A 85 3.58 1.19 -12.83
CA SER A 85 3.54 -0.03 -13.62
C SER A 85 2.92 -1.16 -12.80
N LEU A 86 1.99 -1.89 -13.43
CA LEU A 86 1.46 -3.15 -12.91
C LEU A 86 2.00 -4.29 -13.75
N THR A 87 2.85 -5.11 -13.14
CA THR A 87 3.45 -6.28 -13.80
C THR A 87 2.87 -7.54 -13.18
N GLN A 88 2.26 -8.39 -14.00
CA GLN A 88 1.71 -9.66 -13.52
C GLN A 88 2.82 -10.72 -13.41
N MET A 89 2.93 -11.36 -12.25
CA MET A 89 3.76 -12.54 -12.06
C MET A 89 3.05 -13.81 -12.56
N PRO A 90 3.79 -14.89 -12.89
CA PRO A 90 3.18 -16.16 -13.25
C PRO A 90 2.19 -16.64 -12.17
N PRO A 91 0.95 -17.00 -12.54
CA PRO A 91 -0.03 -17.46 -11.58
C PRO A 91 0.38 -18.80 -10.98
N SER A 92 0.06 -19.00 -9.70
CA SER A 92 0.30 -20.24 -8.98
C SER A 92 -1.02 -20.82 -8.46
N LEU A 93 -1.01 -22.10 -8.10
CA LEU A 93 -2.12 -22.74 -7.42
C LEU A 93 -1.76 -22.91 -5.95
N ILE A 94 -2.72 -22.62 -5.09
CA ILE A 94 -2.56 -22.69 -3.64
C ILE A 94 -3.73 -23.42 -2.99
N LEU A 95 -3.49 -24.01 -1.82
CA LEU A 95 -4.49 -24.56 -0.94
C LEU A 95 -4.56 -23.75 0.35
N VAL A 96 -5.79 -23.47 0.77
CA VAL A 96 -6.11 -22.82 2.05
C VAL A 96 -7.23 -23.62 2.66
N ASP A 97 -6.99 -24.25 3.80
CA ASP A 97 -7.95 -25.14 4.46
C ASP A 97 -8.54 -26.20 3.50
N ARG A 98 -7.70 -26.77 2.63
CA ARG A 98 -8.04 -27.74 1.57
C ARG A 98 -8.93 -27.20 0.44
N VAL A 99 -9.14 -25.89 0.39
CA VAL A 99 -9.85 -25.24 -0.72
C VAL A 99 -8.82 -24.72 -1.73
N PRO A 100 -8.91 -25.11 -3.01
CA PRO A 100 -8.00 -24.65 -4.04
C PRO A 100 -8.33 -23.24 -4.52
N TYR A 101 -7.30 -22.42 -4.62
CA TYR A 101 -7.34 -21.10 -5.23
C TYR A 101 -6.26 -20.96 -6.29
N ARG A 102 -6.54 -20.10 -7.28
CA ARG A 102 -5.51 -19.59 -8.18
C ARG A 102 -5.04 -18.26 -7.61
N ARG A 103 -3.76 -18.21 -7.29
CA ARG A 103 -3.08 -17.03 -6.80
C ARG A 103 -2.51 -16.27 -7.99
N VAL A 104 -3.01 -15.06 -8.23
CA VAL A 104 -2.53 -14.14 -9.26
C VAL A 104 -1.90 -12.95 -8.57
N GLU A 105 -0.65 -12.67 -8.86
CA GLU A 105 0.09 -11.57 -8.23
C GLU A 105 0.42 -10.49 -9.27
N PHE A 106 0.23 -9.23 -8.87
CA PHE A 106 0.65 -8.05 -9.60
C PHE A 106 1.63 -7.26 -8.73
N SER A 107 2.82 -6.98 -9.25
CA SER A 107 3.72 -6.00 -8.65
C SER A 107 3.37 -4.61 -9.14
N TYR A 108 3.16 -3.72 -8.19
CA TYR A 108 2.94 -2.29 -8.36
C TYR A 108 4.22 -1.55 -8.02
N LEU A 109 4.76 -0.82 -8.99
CA LEU A 109 5.94 0.04 -8.82
C LEU A 109 5.59 1.43 -9.31
N ASP A 110 5.72 2.42 -8.41
CA ASP A 110 5.65 3.83 -8.75
C ASP A 110 7.04 4.31 -9.19
N GLU A 111 7.13 4.97 -10.34
CA GLU A 111 8.36 5.60 -10.85
C GLU A 111 8.97 6.57 -9.83
N ALA A 112 8.13 7.17 -9.00
CA ALA A 112 8.52 8.13 -7.98
C ALA A 112 9.29 7.48 -6.81
N THR A 113 9.14 6.16 -6.62
CA THR A 113 9.73 5.39 -5.51
C THR A 113 10.76 4.37 -5.97
N THR A 114 10.99 4.23 -7.28
CA THR A 114 11.85 3.18 -7.84
C THR A 114 13.33 3.33 -7.45
N ASN A 115 13.76 4.56 -7.14
CA ASN A 115 15.12 4.87 -6.69
C ASN A 115 15.25 4.98 -5.16
N MET A 116 14.20 4.61 -4.41
CA MET A 116 14.22 4.65 -2.95
C MET A 116 14.68 3.30 -2.39
N HIS A 117 15.51 3.33 -1.35
CA HIS A 117 15.83 2.15 -0.56
C HIS A 117 14.70 1.86 0.44
N GLY A 118 14.29 0.61 0.57
CA GLY A 118 13.17 0.19 1.43
C GLY A 118 11.87 -0.04 0.66
N ALA A 119 10.72 0.33 1.24
CA ALA A 119 9.41 0.14 0.59
C ALA A 119 9.33 0.98 -0.70
N CYS A 120 9.34 0.31 -1.84
CA CYS A 120 9.42 0.95 -3.16
C CYS A 120 8.22 0.65 -4.06
N GLY A 121 7.35 -0.24 -3.61
CA GLY A 121 6.19 -0.70 -4.34
C GLY A 121 5.36 -1.63 -3.48
N GLN A 122 4.37 -2.28 -4.08
CA GLN A 122 3.48 -3.20 -3.40
C GLN A 122 3.14 -4.38 -4.29
N ASN A 123 2.97 -5.56 -3.72
CA ASN A 123 2.37 -6.69 -4.41
C ASN A 123 0.88 -6.75 -4.09
N ILE A 124 0.07 -6.83 -5.15
CA ILE A 124 -1.37 -6.98 -5.09
C ILE A 124 -1.68 -8.42 -5.49
N ILE A 125 -2.22 -9.19 -4.55
CA ILE A 125 -2.41 -10.63 -4.72
C ILE A 125 -3.90 -10.93 -4.75
N LEU A 126 -4.36 -11.59 -5.80
CA LEU A 126 -5.74 -12.01 -5.97
C LEU A 126 -5.83 -13.51 -5.77
N TRP A 127 -6.72 -13.94 -4.89
CA TRP A 127 -7.13 -15.33 -4.78
C TRP A 127 -8.40 -15.54 -5.56
N MET A 128 -8.33 -16.38 -6.57
CA MET A 128 -9.45 -16.69 -7.42
C MET A 128 -10.00 -18.06 -7.06
N ALA A 129 -11.31 -18.15 -6.84
CA ALA A 129 -11.99 -19.41 -6.51
C ALA A 129 -12.01 -20.38 -7.71
N ALA A 130 -12.49 -21.61 -7.55
CA ALA A 130 -12.64 -22.54 -8.67
C ALA A 130 -13.71 -22.11 -9.70
N SER A 131 -14.75 -21.38 -9.25
CA SER A 131 -15.67 -20.65 -10.16
C SER A 131 -14.91 -19.61 -10.99
N GLY A 132 -13.78 -19.19 -10.41
CA GLY A 132 -12.78 -18.27 -10.90
C GLY A 132 -13.02 -16.82 -10.44
N ASP A 133 -14.16 -16.54 -9.81
CA ASP A 133 -14.41 -15.21 -9.27
C ASP A 133 -13.31 -14.83 -8.27
N VAL A 134 -12.99 -13.54 -8.22
CA VAL A 134 -12.03 -13.02 -7.23
C VAL A 134 -12.64 -13.17 -5.85
N ALA A 135 -12.10 -14.09 -5.05
CA ALA A 135 -12.59 -14.37 -3.71
C ALA A 135 -12.05 -13.34 -2.71
N ARG A 136 -10.75 -13.03 -2.80
CA ARG A 136 -10.03 -12.13 -1.90
C ARG A 136 -8.93 -11.38 -2.65
N ILE A 137 -8.58 -10.19 -2.16
CA ILE A 137 -7.46 -9.39 -2.64
C ILE A 137 -6.64 -9.00 -1.42
N TYR A 138 -5.34 -9.21 -1.50
CA TYR A 138 -4.35 -8.87 -0.50
C TYR A 138 -3.37 -7.85 -1.07
N VAL A 139 -2.77 -7.06 -0.19
CA VAL A 139 -1.78 -6.04 -0.53
C VAL A 139 -0.64 -6.15 0.46
N SER A 140 0.56 -6.42 -0.03
CA SER A 140 1.77 -6.47 0.77
C SER A 140 2.82 -5.49 0.27
N ASP A 141 3.56 -4.87 1.17
CA ASP A 141 4.65 -3.99 0.78
C ASP A 141 5.79 -4.77 0.11
N MET A 142 6.35 -4.16 -0.93
CA MET A 142 7.53 -4.67 -1.61
C MET A 142 8.74 -3.83 -1.21
N SER A 143 9.78 -4.52 -0.74
CA SER A 143 11.08 -3.89 -0.47
C SER A 143 11.96 -3.99 -1.71
N CYS A 144 12.50 -2.86 -2.18
CA CYS A 144 13.50 -2.87 -3.23
C CYS A 144 14.88 -3.19 -2.64
N PRO A 145 15.70 -3.99 -3.35
CA PRO A 145 17.08 -4.25 -2.95
C PRO A 145 17.91 -2.96 -2.91
N ILE A 146 18.95 -2.99 -2.07
CA ILE A 146 19.94 -1.92 -1.93
C ILE A 146 20.92 -1.93 -3.10
#